data_AF-A0A2T0K7D8-F1
#
_entry.id   AF-A0A2T0K7D8-F1
#
_cell.length_a   1.000
_cell.length_b   1.000
_cell.length_c   1.000
_cell.angle_alpha   90.00
_cell.angle_beta   90.00
_cell.angle_gamma   90.00
#
_symmetry.space_group_name_H-M   'P 1'
#
loop_
_entity.id
_entity.type
_entity.pdbx_description
1 polymer ?
#
loop_
_entity_poly.entity_id
_entity_poly.type
_entity_poly.pdbx_seq_one_letter_code
_entity_poly.pdbx_strand_id
1 'polypeptide(L)'
;MFVTARPVRAALGAACALVMAAGCSSSDDSAPDGGLISVTTMRGAFLQPAEIGPAWAAPQESADPQQMVSFCGGTSTPPQAPPGAELISSSASDEGEKGAQTLQQTALVFADAASAEAGQLLLRTVADQCAKSSEVPATVTADRNEPAYTETLEVRDLNEGAWNGFVIIRNKLYEAAHPGTAETAVAVLRTRNVVLVDTYAIYRLDNASPSAGFEADWKRLVGSVVQRVN
;
A
#
# COMPACT_ATOMS: atom_id res chain seq x y z
N MET A 1 51.89 37.29 -25.23
CA MET A 1 52.25 36.81 -26.58
C MET A 1 51.19 35.79 -26.98
N PHE A 2 50.28 36.18 -27.87
CA PHE A 2 49.22 35.31 -28.37
C PHE A 2 49.81 34.29 -29.35
N VAL A 3 49.54 33.00 -29.14
CA VAL A 3 49.77 31.98 -30.16
C VAL A 3 48.45 31.23 -30.38
N THR A 4 47.75 31.65 -31.42
CA THR A 4 46.63 30.97 -32.06
C THR A 4 47.15 29.95 -33.05
N ALA A 5 46.67 28.71 -33.02
CA ALA A 5 46.80 27.75 -34.13
C ALA A 5 45.45 27.09 -34.44
N ARG A 6 45.12 27.07 -35.74
CA ARG A 6 43.84 26.71 -36.36
C ARG A 6 43.58 25.18 -36.39
N PRO A 7 42.31 24.76 -36.55
CA PRO A 7 41.92 23.35 -36.73
C PRO A 7 42.04 22.90 -38.19
N VAL A 8 42.54 21.68 -38.42
CA VAL A 8 42.52 21.00 -39.72
C VAL A 8 41.29 20.09 -39.77
N ARG A 9 40.39 20.41 -40.72
CA ARG A 9 39.34 19.50 -41.19
C ARG A 9 39.98 18.47 -42.12
N ALA A 10 39.77 17.19 -41.84
CA ALA A 10 39.90 16.13 -42.83
C ALA A 10 38.53 15.49 -43.04
N ALA A 11 38.09 15.47 -44.29
CA ALA A 11 36.87 14.85 -44.77
C ALA A 11 37.25 13.72 -45.73
N LEU A 12 36.27 12.84 -45.95
CA LEU A 12 36.12 11.84 -47.01
C LEU A 12 36.76 10.45 -46.83
N GLY A 13 35.88 9.45 -46.95
CA GLY A 13 36.22 8.04 -47.13
C GLY A 13 35.00 7.14 -46.98
N ALA A 14 34.04 7.22 -47.90
CA ALA A 14 32.93 6.29 -48.03
C ALA A 14 33.40 4.95 -48.65
N ALA A 15 32.79 3.83 -48.24
CA ALA A 15 32.17 2.83 -49.12
C ALA A 15 32.06 1.43 -48.45
N CYS A 16 30.82 0.95 -48.42
CA CYS A 16 30.30 -0.43 -48.52
C CYS A 16 31.23 -1.64 -48.32
N ALA A 17 30.80 -2.55 -47.44
CA ALA A 17 30.82 -3.98 -47.71
C ALA A 17 29.65 -4.69 -47.00
N LEU A 18 28.58 -4.95 -47.76
CA LEU A 18 27.52 -5.92 -47.45
C LEU A 18 28.02 -7.29 -47.94
N VAL A 19 28.29 -8.24 -47.05
CA VAL A 19 28.39 -9.67 -47.38
C VAL A 19 27.82 -10.53 -46.24
N MET A 20 26.60 -10.99 -46.51
CA MET A 20 26.03 -12.33 -46.31
C MET A 20 26.13 -13.07 -44.97
N ALA A 21 24.94 -13.22 -44.37
CA ALA A 21 24.34 -14.43 -43.80
C ALA A 21 25.26 -15.65 -43.53
N ALA A 22 25.45 -15.93 -42.24
CA ALA A 22 25.43 -17.29 -41.70
C ALA A 22 24.40 -17.29 -40.56
N GLY A 23 23.47 -18.24 -40.60
CA GLY A 23 22.39 -18.33 -39.62
C GLY A 23 22.91 -18.65 -38.21
N CYS A 24 22.46 -17.86 -37.24
CA CYS A 24 22.26 -18.31 -35.89
C CYS A 24 20.88 -17.83 -35.46
N SER A 25 19.97 -18.79 -35.36
CA SER A 25 18.74 -18.69 -34.60
C SER A 25 19.08 -18.40 -33.14
N SER A 26 18.88 -17.17 -32.69
CA SER A 26 18.42 -16.90 -31.34
C SER A 26 17.64 -15.60 -31.37
N SER A 27 16.33 -15.74 -31.25
CA SER A 27 15.46 -14.63 -30.86
C SER A 27 15.82 -14.25 -29.42
N ASP A 28 16.91 -13.50 -29.25
CA ASP A 28 17.16 -12.76 -28.01
C ASP A 28 16.37 -11.45 -28.07
N ASP A 29 15.04 -11.58 -28.16
CA ASP A 29 14.15 -10.58 -27.59
C ASP A 29 14.15 -10.83 -26.08
N SER A 30 15.22 -10.38 -25.42
CA SER A 30 15.16 -10.10 -23.98
C SER A 30 14.24 -8.89 -23.82
N ALA A 31 12.92 -9.13 -23.88
CA ALA A 31 11.97 -8.24 -23.23
C ALA A 31 12.48 -8.05 -21.79
N PRO A 32 12.55 -6.82 -21.26
CA PRO A 32 13.01 -6.64 -19.89
C PRO A 32 12.06 -7.41 -18.98
N ASP A 33 12.55 -8.50 -18.38
CA ASP A 33 11.90 -9.13 -17.23
C ASP A 33 11.63 -7.98 -16.25
N GLY A 34 10.36 -7.65 -16.03
CA GLY A 34 9.95 -6.49 -15.24
C GLY A 34 10.64 -6.56 -13.88
N GLY A 35 11.73 -5.80 -13.72
CA GLY A 35 12.74 -6.05 -12.70
C GLY A 35 12.19 -5.98 -11.28
N LEU A 36 12.99 -6.48 -10.33
CA LEU A 36 12.66 -6.38 -8.91
C LEU A 36 12.41 -4.92 -8.53
N ILE A 37 11.34 -4.70 -7.77
CA ILE A 37 11.00 -3.40 -7.22
C ILE A 37 11.86 -3.20 -5.97
N SER A 38 12.55 -2.07 -5.94
CA SER A 38 13.38 -1.70 -4.79
C SER A 38 12.57 -1.03 -3.69
N VAL A 39 13.12 -1.06 -2.47
CA VAL A 39 12.59 -0.29 -1.33
C VAL A 39 12.52 1.21 -1.62
N THR A 40 13.49 1.74 -2.36
CA THR A 40 13.50 3.16 -2.76
C THR A 40 12.34 3.48 -3.70
N THR A 41 12.05 2.59 -4.65
CA THR A 41 10.91 2.72 -5.57
C THR A 41 9.60 2.77 -4.79
N MET A 42 9.40 1.84 -3.85
CA MET A 42 8.19 1.80 -3.03
C MET A 42 8.07 3.02 -2.10
N ARG A 43 9.17 3.47 -1.49
CA ARG A 43 9.16 4.70 -0.67
C ARG A 43 8.75 5.93 -1.48
N GLY A 44 9.19 6.03 -2.74
CA GLY A 44 8.79 7.11 -3.65
C GLY A 44 7.35 6.99 -4.17
N ALA A 45 6.75 5.79 -4.09
CA ALA A 45 5.37 5.56 -4.53
C ALA A 45 4.32 5.94 -3.46
N PHE A 46 4.68 5.93 -2.18
CA PHE A 46 3.75 6.31 -1.12
C PHE A 46 3.27 7.77 -1.26
N LEU A 47 1.99 7.96 -0.93
CA LEU A 47 1.35 9.26 -0.98
C LEU A 47 1.86 10.11 0.17
N GLN A 48 2.35 11.30 -0.15
CA GLN A 48 2.62 12.31 0.87
C GLN A 48 1.31 12.99 1.28
N PRO A 49 1.16 13.47 2.52
CA PRO A 49 -0.08 14.08 2.99
C PRO A 49 -0.61 15.18 2.06
N ALA A 50 0.28 16.06 1.56
CA ALA A 50 -0.07 17.13 0.62
C ALA A 50 -0.65 16.64 -0.73
N GLU A 51 -0.39 15.39 -1.11
CA GLU A 51 -0.94 14.77 -2.33
C GLU A 51 -2.34 14.19 -2.09
N ILE A 52 -2.69 13.92 -0.82
CA ILE A 52 -4.00 13.38 -0.42
C ILE A 52 -5.01 14.52 -0.30
N GLY A 53 -4.63 15.59 0.38
CA GLY A 53 -5.44 16.79 0.56
C GLY A 53 -4.86 17.77 1.57
N PRO A 54 -5.34 19.03 1.61
CA PRO A 54 -4.76 20.09 2.44
C PRO A 54 -4.97 19.89 3.95
N ALA A 55 -5.91 19.05 4.35
CA ALA A 55 -6.17 18.70 5.75
C ALA A 55 -5.29 17.55 6.25
N TRP A 56 -4.62 16.83 5.35
CA TRP A 56 -3.80 15.67 5.70
C TRP A 56 -2.42 16.11 6.17
N ALA A 57 -1.96 15.54 7.28
CA ALA A 57 -0.65 15.75 7.86
C ALA A 57 -0.04 14.42 8.33
N ALA A 58 1.20 14.46 8.81
CA ALA A 58 1.74 13.34 9.58
C ALA A 58 1.00 13.27 10.93
N PRO A 59 0.60 12.08 11.40
CA PRO A 59 -0.11 11.94 12.67
C PRO A 59 0.75 12.40 13.85
N GLN A 60 0.13 13.02 14.85
CA GLN A 60 0.82 13.49 16.06
C GLN A 60 1.38 12.31 16.87
N GLU A 61 0.63 11.22 16.92
CA GLU A 61 1.04 9.94 17.47
C GLU A 61 0.97 8.88 16.37
N SER A 62 2.14 8.37 15.96
CA SER A 62 2.21 7.26 15.03
C SER A 62 2.39 5.96 15.82
N ALA A 63 1.63 4.93 15.43
CA ALA A 63 1.97 3.56 15.80
C ALA A 63 3.40 3.23 15.35
N ASP A 64 3.99 2.21 15.98
CA ASP A 64 5.30 1.69 15.59
C ASP A 64 5.31 1.44 14.07
N PRO A 65 6.16 2.14 13.29
CA PRO A 65 6.17 2.03 11.84
C PRO A 65 6.54 0.62 11.35
N GLN A 66 7.05 -0.25 12.24
CA GLN A 66 7.35 -1.65 11.96
C GLN A 66 6.16 -2.61 12.20
N GLN A 67 5.01 -2.10 12.66
CA GLN A 67 3.83 -2.91 12.93
C GLN A 67 2.73 -2.71 11.88
N MET A 68 2.11 -3.80 11.46
CA MET A 68 0.93 -3.74 10.60
C MET A 68 -0.31 -3.37 11.43
N VAL A 69 -1.36 -2.91 10.75
CA VAL A 69 -2.66 -2.73 11.37
C VAL A 69 -3.31 -4.10 11.59
N SER A 70 -4.09 -4.23 12.66
CA SER A 70 -4.87 -5.44 12.90
C SER A 70 -5.76 -5.77 11.70
N PHE A 71 -5.83 -7.06 11.34
CA PHE A 71 -6.74 -7.54 10.29
C PHE A 71 -8.13 -7.82 10.86
N CYS A 72 -8.22 -8.43 12.04
CA CYS A 72 -9.51 -8.86 12.59
C CYS A 72 -10.24 -7.79 13.41
N GLY A 73 -9.63 -6.63 13.67
CA GLY A 73 -10.26 -5.55 14.45
C GLY A 73 -10.20 -5.79 15.95
N GLY A 74 -11.04 -5.11 16.72
CA GLY A 74 -11.11 -5.34 18.16
C GLY A 74 -9.79 -5.12 18.91
N THR A 75 -9.54 -6.00 19.87
CA THR A 75 -8.26 -6.13 20.60
C THR A 75 -7.35 -7.20 19.97
N SER A 76 -7.61 -7.62 18.73
CA SER A 76 -6.80 -8.64 18.09
C SER A 76 -5.41 -8.11 17.78
N THR A 77 -4.40 -8.95 18.01
CA THR A 77 -3.01 -8.61 17.72
C THR A 77 -2.82 -8.47 16.22
N PRO A 78 -2.16 -7.41 15.75
CA PRO A 78 -1.83 -7.32 14.34
C PRO A 78 -0.99 -8.49 13.83
N PRO A 79 -1.17 -8.88 12.56
CA PRO A 79 -0.29 -9.88 11.96
C PRO A 79 1.16 -9.41 12.03
N GLN A 80 2.07 -10.38 12.17
CA GLN A 80 3.51 -10.12 12.06
C GLN A 80 3.89 -9.99 10.59
N ALA A 81 4.87 -9.14 10.29
CA ALA A 81 5.43 -9.05 8.94
C ALA A 81 5.95 -10.43 8.52
N PRO A 82 5.58 -10.94 7.32
CA PRO A 82 6.15 -12.17 6.81
C PRO A 82 7.69 -12.14 6.83
N PRO A 83 8.34 -13.24 7.18
CA PRO A 83 9.80 -13.28 7.32
C PRO A 83 10.49 -13.00 5.98
N GLY A 84 11.67 -12.37 6.04
CA GLY A 84 12.50 -12.09 4.86
C GLY A 84 12.07 -10.86 4.05
N ALA A 85 11.03 -10.14 4.47
CA ALA A 85 10.68 -8.85 3.89
C ALA A 85 11.48 -7.70 4.53
N GLU A 86 11.92 -6.74 3.71
CA GLU A 86 12.24 -5.41 4.19
C GLU A 86 10.95 -4.59 4.28
N LEU A 87 10.64 -4.08 5.47
CA LEU A 87 9.44 -3.32 5.75
C LEU A 87 9.73 -1.83 5.67
N ILE A 88 8.95 -1.13 4.85
CA ILE A 88 8.86 0.33 4.86
C ILE A 88 7.42 0.78 4.99
N SER A 89 7.24 1.92 5.65
CA SER A 89 5.93 2.46 5.91
C SER A 89 5.90 3.99 5.86
N SER A 90 4.70 4.52 5.66
CA SER A 90 4.37 5.94 5.72
C SER A 90 2.95 6.09 6.25
N SER A 91 2.69 7.17 6.98
CA SER A 91 1.40 7.43 7.59
C SER A 91 0.96 8.87 7.37
N ALA A 92 -0.35 9.05 7.21
CA ALA A 92 -1.00 10.35 7.11
C ALA A 92 -2.33 10.32 7.85
N SER A 93 -2.73 11.45 8.45
CA SER A 93 -4.02 11.62 9.10
C SER A 93 -4.65 12.97 8.76
N ASP A 94 -5.98 13.00 8.73
CA ASP A 94 -6.80 14.20 8.76
C ASP A 94 -7.62 14.14 10.06
N GLU A 95 -7.16 14.89 11.07
CA GLU A 95 -7.74 14.95 12.41
C GLU A 95 -8.76 16.09 12.48
N GLY A 96 -9.95 15.85 11.94
CA GLY A 96 -11.06 16.80 11.98
C GLY A 96 -11.80 16.81 13.33
N GLU A 97 -12.59 17.87 13.57
CA GLU A 97 -13.35 18.01 14.82
C GLU A 97 -14.52 17.01 14.95
N LYS A 98 -15.02 16.47 13.84
CA LYS A 98 -16.19 15.56 13.80
C LYS A 98 -15.85 14.11 13.44
N GLY A 99 -14.56 13.81 13.40
CA GLY A 99 -14.06 12.53 12.92
C GLY A 99 -12.64 12.65 12.40
N ALA A 100 -12.01 11.51 12.24
CA ALA A 100 -10.64 11.42 11.75
C ALA A 100 -10.57 10.47 10.57
N GLN A 101 -9.65 10.73 9.65
CA GLN A 101 -9.26 9.80 8.60
C GLN A 101 -7.78 9.48 8.76
N THR A 102 -7.41 8.23 8.50
CA THR A 102 -6.01 7.80 8.52
C THR A 102 -5.70 6.95 7.31
N LEU A 103 -4.46 7.09 6.84
CA LEU A 103 -3.86 6.26 5.80
C LEU A 103 -2.52 5.76 6.34
N GLN A 104 -2.39 4.44 6.46
CA GLN A 104 -1.13 3.77 6.75
C GLN A 104 -0.73 2.99 5.51
N GLN A 105 0.40 3.32 4.92
CA GLN A 105 0.93 2.67 3.73
C GLN A 105 2.12 1.82 4.14
N THR A 106 2.11 0.54 3.79
CA THR A 106 3.18 -0.39 4.14
C THR A 106 3.57 -1.20 2.92
N ALA A 107 4.87 -1.36 2.67
CA ALA A 107 5.37 -2.24 1.63
C ALA A 107 6.36 -3.22 2.25
N LEU A 108 6.14 -4.49 1.94
CA LEU A 108 6.99 -5.61 2.26
C LEU A 108 7.75 -5.98 0.99
N VAL A 109 9.04 -5.66 0.94
CA VAL A 109 9.88 -5.90 -0.23
C VAL A 109 10.70 -7.16 0.01
N PHE A 110 10.48 -8.18 -0.83
CA PHE A 110 11.13 -9.48 -0.74
C PHE A 110 12.28 -9.60 -1.75
N ALA A 111 13.11 -10.62 -1.57
CA ALA A 111 14.21 -10.92 -2.50
C ALA A 111 13.71 -11.36 -3.88
N ASP A 112 12.54 -12.00 -3.96
CA ASP A 112 11.96 -12.53 -5.19
C ASP A 112 10.43 -12.61 -5.12
N ALA A 113 9.82 -12.95 -6.27
CA ALA A 113 8.37 -13.03 -6.39
C ALA A 113 7.74 -14.20 -5.64
N ALA A 114 8.44 -15.33 -5.51
CA ALA A 114 7.95 -16.50 -4.78
C ALA A 114 7.84 -16.22 -3.28
N SER A 115 8.80 -15.47 -2.74
CA SER A 115 8.79 -15.01 -1.35
C SER A 115 7.65 -14.02 -1.10
N ALA A 116 7.41 -13.09 -2.03
CA ALA A 116 6.27 -12.16 -1.94
C ALA A 116 4.92 -12.88 -2.03
N GLU A 117 4.81 -13.91 -2.88
CA GLU A 117 3.65 -14.80 -2.96
C GLU A 117 3.38 -15.51 -1.63
N ALA A 118 4.39 -16.15 -1.06
CA ALA A 118 4.29 -16.82 0.24
C ALA A 118 3.91 -15.82 1.34
N GLY A 119 4.50 -14.63 1.34
CA GLY A 119 4.19 -13.57 2.29
C GLY A 119 2.73 -13.11 2.20
N GLN A 120 2.21 -12.88 0.98
CA GLN A 120 0.80 -12.55 0.78
C GLN A 120 -0.13 -13.68 1.23
N LEU A 121 0.20 -14.94 0.94
CA LEU A 121 -0.62 -16.09 1.32
C LEU A 121 -0.71 -16.25 2.85
N LEU A 122 0.37 -15.98 3.58
CA LEU A 122 0.36 -15.95 5.04
C LEU A 122 -0.60 -14.88 5.56
N LEU A 123 -0.54 -13.67 5.01
CA LEU A 123 -1.46 -12.59 5.36
C LEU A 123 -2.92 -12.95 5.04
N ARG A 124 -3.17 -13.59 3.89
CA ARG A 124 -4.50 -14.07 3.51
C ARG A 124 -5.02 -15.10 4.51
N THR A 125 -4.16 -16.03 4.93
CA THR A 125 -4.52 -17.06 5.93
C THR A 125 -4.94 -16.43 7.25
N VAL A 126 -4.26 -15.35 7.70
CA VAL A 126 -4.68 -14.59 8.89
C VAL A 126 -6.03 -13.92 8.67
N ALA A 127 -6.25 -13.28 7.52
CA ALA A 127 -7.51 -12.62 7.19
C ALA A 127 -8.69 -13.59 7.20
N ASP A 128 -8.51 -14.79 6.62
CA ASP A 128 -9.55 -15.81 6.53
C ASP A 128 -9.92 -16.44 7.90
N GLN A 129 -9.09 -16.25 8.93
CA GLN A 129 -9.37 -16.69 10.30
C GLN A 129 -10.20 -15.68 11.10
N CYS A 130 -10.39 -14.45 10.59
CA CYS A 130 -11.13 -13.43 11.31
C CYS A 130 -12.62 -13.75 11.40
N ALA A 131 -13.22 -13.46 12.55
CA ALA A 131 -14.68 -13.56 12.72
C ALA A 131 -15.38 -12.51 11.85
N LYS A 132 -16.43 -12.91 11.14
CA LYS A 132 -17.23 -12.00 10.28
C LYS A 132 -17.99 -10.94 11.06
N SER A 133 -18.29 -11.20 12.32
CA SER A 133 -18.95 -10.27 13.23
C SER A 133 -18.48 -10.54 14.65
N SER A 134 -18.27 -9.48 15.42
CA SER A 134 -17.90 -9.55 16.83
C SER A 134 -18.57 -8.42 17.61
N GLU A 135 -18.97 -8.72 18.83
CA GLU A 135 -19.37 -7.72 19.81
C GLU A 135 -18.19 -7.45 20.73
N VAL A 136 -17.79 -6.18 20.82
CA VAL A 136 -16.65 -5.75 21.61
C VAL A 136 -17.18 -4.90 22.78
N PRO A 137 -16.90 -5.30 24.04
CA PRO A 137 -17.33 -4.55 25.20
C PRO A 137 -16.56 -3.22 25.31
N ALA A 138 -17.16 -2.26 26.03
CA ALA A 138 -16.50 -0.99 26.32
C ALA A 138 -15.17 -1.23 27.03
N THR A 139 -14.15 -0.45 26.64
CA THR A 139 -12.80 -0.50 27.21
C THR A 139 -12.46 0.86 27.81
N VAL A 140 -12.23 0.88 29.12
CA VAL A 140 -11.80 2.08 29.85
C VAL A 140 -10.50 1.77 30.57
N THR A 141 -9.41 2.34 30.09
CA THR A 141 -8.07 2.31 30.70
C THR A 141 -7.58 3.74 30.94
N ALA A 142 -6.39 3.90 31.54
CA ALA A 142 -5.79 5.23 31.75
C ALA A 142 -5.58 5.99 30.42
N ASP A 143 -5.33 5.25 29.34
CA ASP A 143 -4.91 5.80 28.04
C ASP A 143 -5.95 5.59 26.94
N ARG A 144 -7.02 4.82 27.18
CA ARG A 144 -8.07 4.51 26.18
C ARG A 144 -9.45 4.51 26.81
N ASN A 145 -10.37 5.25 26.20
CA ASN A 145 -11.78 5.20 26.52
C ASN A 145 -12.56 4.94 25.23
N GLU A 146 -12.95 3.68 25.00
CA GLU A 146 -13.71 3.28 23.82
C GLU A 146 -15.05 2.66 24.23
N PRO A 147 -16.19 3.19 23.75
CA PRO A 147 -17.51 2.62 24.00
C PRO A 147 -17.66 1.21 23.43
N ALA A 148 -18.69 0.48 23.85
CA ALA A 148 -19.01 -0.80 23.25
C ALA A 148 -19.42 -0.64 21.78
N TYR A 149 -19.10 -1.64 20.95
CA TYR A 149 -19.44 -1.62 19.54
C TYR A 149 -19.62 -3.03 18.96
N THR A 150 -20.33 -3.10 17.83
CA THR A 150 -20.34 -4.27 16.95
C THR A 150 -19.41 -4.00 15.78
N GLU A 151 -18.51 -4.94 15.48
CA GLU A 151 -17.61 -4.87 14.33
C GLU A 151 -17.90 -6.01 13.36
N THR A 152 -18.20 -5.65 12.11
CA THR A 152 -18.34 -6.60 11.00
C THR A 152 -17.08 -6.60 10.15
N LEU A 153 -16.79 -7.73 9.52
CA LEU A 153 -15.63 -7.93 8.66
C LEU A 153 -15.99 -8.71 7.41
N GLU A 154 -15.48 -8.27 6.28
CA GLU A 154 -15.57 -8.94 4.99
C GLU A 154 -14.20 -8.98 4.32
N VAL A 155 -13.85 -10.11 3.71
CA VAL A 155 -12.68 -10.25 2.85
C VAL A 155 -13.13 -10.42 1.41
N ARG A 156 -12.60 -9.60 0.50
CA ARG A 156 -12.90 -9.64 -0.94
C ARG A 156 -11.62 -9.77 -1.73
N ASP A 157 -11.64 -10.52 -2.82
CA ASP A 157 -10.53 -10.50 -3.77
C ASP A 157 -10.45 -9.11 -4.44
N LEU A 158 -9.22 -8.67 -4.73
CA LEU A 158 -8.94 -7.36 -5.31
C LEU A 158 -7.84 -7.51 -6.37
N ASN A 159 -8.11 -7.02 -7.57
CA ASN A 159 -7.15 -6.96 -8.67
C ASN A 159 -7.14 -5.55 -9.24
N GLU A 160 -5.95 -4.94 -9.34
CA GLU A 160 -5.74 -3.56 -9.78
C GLU A 160 -4.54 -3.52 -10.73
N GLY A 161 -4.80 -3.59 -12.04
CA GLY A 161 -3.73 -3.68 -13.05
C GLY A 161 -2.89 -4.96 -12.89
N ALA A 162 -1.57 -4.80 -12.71
CA ALA A 162 -0.63 -5.91 -12.48
C ALA A 162 -0.56 -6.37 -11.01
N TRP A 163 -1.40 -5.79 -10.14
CA TRP A 163 -1.46 -6.14 -8.73
C TRP A 163 -2.64 -7.05 -8.45
N ASN A 164 -2.40 -8.11 -7.69
CA ASN A 164 -3.41 -9.09 -7.32
C ASN A 164 -3.41 -9.30 -5.80
N GLY A 165 -4.57 -9.58 -5.21
CA GLY A 165 -4.67 -9.83 -3.79
C GLY A 165 -6.08 -9.74 -3.24
N PHE A 166 -6.22 -9.08 -2.10
CA PHE A 166 -7.48 -8.98 -1.39
C PHE A 166 -7.59 -7.68 -0.60
N VAL A 167 -8.80 -7.34 -0.20
CA VAL A 167 -9.09 -6.26 0.74
C VAL A 167 -9.93 -6.80 1.89
N ILE A 168 -9.59 -6.39 3.10
CA ILE A 168 -10.39 -6.60 4.30
C ILE A 168 -11.16 -5.31 4.56
N ILE A 169 -12.48 -5.38 4.58
CA ILE A 169 -13.34 -4.26 4.93
C ILE A 169 -13.96 -4.53 6.29
N ARG A 170 -13.81 -3.58 7.21
CA ARG A 170 -14.40 -3.64 8.54
C ARG A 170 -15.30 -2.45 8.80
N ASN A 171 -16.39 -2.69 9.51
CA ASN A 171 -17.31 -1.64 9.92
C ASN A 171 -17.63 -1.81 11.40
N LYS A 172 -17.27 -0.80 12.19
CA LYS A 172 -17.68 -0.63 13.59
C LYS A 172 -18.93 0.24 13.66
N LEU A 173 -19.90 -0.23 14.43
CA LEU A 173 -21.07 0.54 14.85
C LEU A 173 -21.07 0.61 16.37
N TYR A 174 -20.92 1.81 16.92
CA TYR A 174 -20.93 2.05 18.35
C TYR A 174 -22.36 2.00 18.91
N GLU A 175 -22.47 1.73 20.21
CA GLU A 175 -23.75 1.69 20.91
C GLU A 175 -24.51 3.03 20.86
N ALA A 176 -25.83 2.97 21.03
CA ALA A 176 -26.71 4.14 20.88
C ALA A 176 -26.42 5.31 21.84
N ALA A 177 -25.83 5.02 23.01
CA ALA A 177 -25.43 6.06 23.97
C ALA A 177 -24.21 6.87 23.50
N HIS A 178 -23.43 6.31 22.57
CA HIS A 178 -22.20 6.91 22.02
C HIS A 178 -22.23 6.77 20.49
N PRO A 179 -23.15 7.45 19.80
CA PRO A 179 -23.36 7.23 18.37
C PRO A 179 -22.10 7.54 17.57
N GLY A 180 -21.65 6.56 16.79
CA GLY A 180 -20.47 6.69 15.95
C GLY A 180 -20.31 5.50 15.02
N THR A 181 -19.49 5.68 13.99
CA THR A 181 -19.07 4.61 13.08
C THR A 181 -17.57 4.69 12.81
N ALA A 182 -16.95 3.53 12.57
CA ALA A 182 -15.60 3.47 12.04
C ALA A 182 -15.55 2.48 10.88
N GLU A 183 -14.97 2.86 9.77
CA GLU A 183 -14.81 2.01 8.60
C GLU A 183 -13.32 1.86 8.33
N THR A 184 -12.86 0.63 8.05
CA THR A 184 -11.46 0.37 7.73
C THR A 184 -11.36 -0.52 6.51
N ALA A 185 -10.49 -0.17 5.56
CA ALA A 185 -10.09 -1.00 4.43
C ALA A 185 -8.61 -1.31 4.57
N VAL A 186 -8.26 -2.60 4.59
CA VAL A 186 -6.86 -3.07 4.54
C VAL A 186 -6.67 -3.80 3.22
N ALA A 187 -6.06 -3.13 2.24
CA ALA A 187 -5.74 -3.71 0.94
C ALA A 187 -4.38 -4.40 1.02
N VAL A 188 -4.35 -5.70 0.71
CA VAL A 188 -3.15 -6.53 0.65
C VAL A 188 -2.94 -6.99 -0.79
N LEU A 189 -2.08 -6.28 -1.50
CA LEU A 189 -1.86 -6.45 -2.94
C LEU A 189 -0.41 -6.86 -3.19
N ARG A 190 -0.20 -7.77 -4.14
CA ARG A 190 1.13 -8.21 -4.54
C ARG A 190 1.39 -7.88 -6.00
N THR A 191 2.61 -7.46 -6.29
CA THR A 191 3.18 -7.53 -7.64
C THR A 191 4.66 -7.83 -7.55
N ARG A 192 5.21 -8.58 -8.52
CA ARG A 192 6.63 -8.98 -8.56
C ARG A 192 7.09 -9.46 -7.17
N ASN A 193 8.11 -8.83 -6.59
CA ASN A 193 8.69 -9.13 -5.27
C ASN A 193 8.13 -8.28 -4.11
N VAL A 194 6.99 -7.60 -4.28
CA VAL A 194 6.43 -6.69 -3.27
C VAL A 194 5.03 -7.11 -2.85
N VAL A 195 4.75 -6.98 -1.55
CA VAL A 195 3.39 -6.96 -1.00
C VAL A 195 3.12 -5.58 -0.41
N LEU A 196 2.15 -4.87 -0.97
CA LEU A 196 1.57 -3.64 -0.46
C LEU A 196 0.48 -3.98 0.57
N VAL A 197 0.54 -3.33 1.72
CA VAL A 197 -0.47 -3.40 2.79
C VAL A 197 -0.88 -1.97 3.12
N ASP A 198 -1.87 -1.46 2.39
CA ASP A 198 -2.41 -0.11 2.58
C ASP A 198 -3.67 -0.17 3.43
N THR A 199 -3.69 0.58 4.52
CA THR A 199 -4.83 0.68 5.43
C THR A 199 -5.39 2.09 5.40
N TYR A 200 -6.65 2.20 5.01
CA TYR A 200 -7.42 3.43 5.13
C TYR A 200 -8.50 3.25 6.20
N ALA A 201 -8.61 4.20 7.12
CA ALA A 201 -9.70 4.22 8.09
C ALA A 201 -10.36 5.59 8.15
N ILE A 202 -11.67 5.58 8.37
CA ILE A 202 -12.45 6.77 8.69
C ILE A 202 -13.25 6.52 9.96
N TYR A 203 -13.22 7.47 10.87
CA TYR A 203 -13.99 7.49 12.10
C TYR A 203 -14.92 8.70 12.10
N ARG A 204 -16.18 8.49 12.48
CA ARG A 204 -17.22 9.53 12.51
C ARG A 204 -17.85 9.58 13.89
N LEU A 205 -17.69 10.74 14.54
CA LEU A 205 -18.32 11.03 15.82
C LEU A 205 -19.76 11.50 15.63
N ASP A 206 -20.60 11.19 16.61
CA ASP A 206 -22.01 11.58 16.66
C ASP A 206 -22.81 11.19 15.40
N ASN A 207 -22.42 10.09 14.75
CA ASN A 207 -23.00 9.63 13.50
C ASN A 207 -23.12 8.10 13.45
N ALA A 208 -24.34 7.59 13.41
CA ALA A 208 -24.59 6.15 13.35
C ALA A 208 -24.68 5.59 11.91
N SER A 209 -24.41 6.41 10.89
CA SER A 209 -24.46 5.99 9.48
C SER A 209 -23.05 5.75 8.91
N PRO A 210 -22.87 4.74 8.04
CA PRO A 210 -21.64 4.58 7.27
C PRO A 210 -21.31 5.81 6.43
N SER A 211 -20.03 6.04 6.16
CA SER A 211 -19.55 7.04 5.22
C SER A 211 -19.89 6.64 3.79
N ALA A 212 -20.69 7.47 3.10
CA ALA A 212 -21.09 7.22 1.72
C ALA A 212 -19.90 7.23 0.72
N GLY A 213 -18.77 7.85 1.08
CA GLY A 213 -17.59 7.96 0.24
C GLY A 213 -16.53 6.87 0.48
N PHE A 214 -16.67 6.10 1.57
CA PHE A 214 -15.60 5.23 2.06
C PHE A 214 -15.02 4.30 0.98
N GLU A 215 -15.88 3.62 0.21
CA GLU A 215 -15.43 2.69 -0.82
C GLU A 215 -14.68 3.38 -1.97
N ALA A 216 -15.14 4.55 -2.39
CA ALA A 216 -14.47 5.32 -3.44
C ALA A 216 -13.13 5.90 -2.95
N ASP A 217 -13.07 6.34 -1.69
CA ASP A 217 -11.90 6.96 -1.11
C ASP A 217 -10.73 5.98 -1.00
N TRP A 218 -10.94 4.81 -0.36
CA TRP A 218 -9.83 3.85 -0.19
C TRP A 218 -9.34 3.32 -1.54
N LYS A 219 -10.24 3.05 -2.49
CA LYS A 219 -9.87 2.60 -3.85
C LYS A 219 -9.00 3.63 -4.56
N ARG A 220 -9.35 4.92 -4.43
CA ARG A 220 -8.56 6.02 -5.00
C ARG A 220 -7.16 6.08 -4.38
N LEU A 221 -7.05 5.99 -3.06
CA LEU A 221 -5.77 6.07 -2.35
C LEU A 221 -4.86 4.89 -2.70
N VAL A 222 -5.35 3.66 -2.58
CA VAL A 222 -4.61 2.43 -2.93
C VAL A 222 -4.24 2.42 -4.42
N GLY A 223 -5.20 2.75 -5.28
CA GLY A 223 -5.01 2.81 -6.73
C GLY A 223 -3.92 3.81 -7.14
N SER A 224 -3.75 4.91 -6.39
CA SER A 224 -2.72 5.91 -6.67
C SER A 224 -1.30 5.35 -6.44
N VAL A 225 -1.10 4.52 -5.41
CA VAL A 225 0.19 3.85 -5.17
C VAL A 225 0.46 2.82 -6.24
N VAL A 226 -0.54 1.99 -6.55
CA VAL A 226 -0.48 0.96 -7.60
C VAL A 226 -0.05 1.57 -8.94
N GLN A 227 -0.63 2.72 -9.31
CA GLN A 227 -0.30 3.42 -10.55
C GLN A 227 1.15 3.96 -10.58
N ARG A 228 1.74 4.31 -9.44
CA ARG A 228 3.12 4.82 -9.37
C ARG A 228 4.18 3.74 -9.51
N VAL A 229 3.83 2.48 -9.26
CA VAL A 229 4.76 1.35 -9.27
C VAL A 229 4.65 0.50 -10.55
N ASN A 230 3.49 0.55 -11.23
CA ASN A 230 3.23 -0.17 -12.47
C ASN A 230 4.19 0.20 -13.61
#